data_AF-A0A3M1P0Z5-F1
#
_entry.id   AF-A0A3M1P0Z5-F1
#
_cell.length_a   1.000
_cell.length_b   1.000
_cell.length_c   1.000
_cell.angle_alpha   90.00
_cell.angle_beta   90.00
_cell.angle_gamma   90.00
#
_symmetry.space_group_name_H-M   'P 1'
#
loop_
_entity.id
_entity.type
_entity.pdbx_description
1 polymer ?
#
loop_
_entity_poly.entity_id
_entity_poly.type
_entity_poly.pdbx_seq_one_letter_code
_entity_poly.pdbx_strand_id
1 'polypeptide(L)'
;LKNSTLIYLGSVIFRTLLMGLIFLLPAISYRRPPALLATQLDVYGYIFWGRVAFGLVVPLIFGFMVWSAAKIRSTQSATGILYATIVLVLLGETFARVLFLITGIPV
;
A
#
# COMPACT_ATOMS: atom_id res chain seq x y z
N LEU A 1 -5.16 20.04 -8.97
CA LEU A 1 -4.82 18.62 -9.24
C LEU A 1 -3.34 18.31 -9.12
N LYS A 2 -2.46 18.92 -9.94
CA LYS A 2 -1.01 18.59 -9.97
C LYS A 2 -0.34 18.56 -8.59
N ASN A 3 -0.60 19.57 -7.74
CA ASN A 3 -0.02 19.64 -6.39
C ASN A 3 -0.65 18.61 -5.42
N SER A 4 -1.94 18.30 -5.57
CA SER A 4 -2.64 17.30 -4.77
C SER A 4 -2.14 15.88 -5.07
N THR A 5 -1.80 15.58 -6.32
CA THR A 5 -1.23 14.27 -6.69
C THR A 5 0.18 14.07 -6.15
N LEU A 6 0.98 15.15 -6.05
CA LEU A 6 2.30 15.11 -5.42
C LEU A 6 2.22 14.78 -3.92
N ILE A 7 1.25 15.37 -3.21
CA ILE A 7 1.00 15.06 -1.79
C ILE A 7 0.58 13.60 -1.63
N TYR A 8 -0.30 13.10 -2.51
CA TYR A 8 -0.72 11.69 -2.52
C TYR A 8 0.47 10.74 -2.75
N LEU A 9 1.31 11.00 -3.77
CA LEU A 9 2.50 10.20 -4.04
C LEU A 9 3.48 10.21 -2.86
N GLY A 10 3.72 11.37 -2.26
CA GLY A 10 4.57 11.50 -1.08
C GLY A 10 4.05 10.68 0.10
N SER A 11 2.73 10.69 0.34
CA SER A 11 2.09 9.88 1.37
C SER A 11 2.25 8.38 1.12
N VAL A 12 2.04 7.90 -0.11
CA VAL A 12 2.22 6.46 -0.45
C VAL A 12 3.67 6.02 -0.29
N ILE A 13 4.64 6.85 -0.71
CA ILE A 13 6.06 6.56 -0.54
C ILE A 13 6.41 6.49 0.95
N PHE A 14 6.00 7.48 1.74
CA PHE A 14 6.23 7.50 3.18
C PHE A 14 5.62 6.27 3.87
N ARG A 15 4.40 5.88 3.46
CA ARG A 15 3.72 4.69 3.96
C ARG A 15 4.44 3.40 3.61
N THR A 16 5.00 3.31 2.40
CA THR A 16 5.82 2.18 1.95
C THR A 16 7.11 2.08 2.77
N LEU A 17 7.77 3.22 3.04
CA LEU A 17 8.97 3.28 3.88
C LEU A 17 8.67 2.87 5.33
N LEU A 18 7.55 3.32 5.89
CA LEU A 18 7.10 2.92 7.22
C LEU A 18 6.84 1.41 7.29
N MET A 19 6.19 0.85 6.27
CA MET A 19 5.98 -0.59 6.21
C MET A 19 7.31 -1.35 6.15
N GLY A 20 8.26 -0.89 5.32
CA GLY A 20 9.62 -1.43 5.28
C GLY A 20 10.36 -1.34 6.62
N LEU A 21 10.20 -0.24 7.35
CA LEU A 21 10.77 -0.07 8.69
C LEU A 21 10.16 -1.04 9.71
N ILE A 22 8.84 -1.26 9.67
CA ILE A 22 8.14 -2.23 10.53
C ILE A 22 8.60 -3.67 10.26
N PHE A 23 9.03 -3.98 9.03
CA PHE A 23 9.66 -5.27 8.73
C PHE A 23 11.10 -5.38 9.26
N LEU A 24 11.83 -4.27 9.33
CA LEU A 24 13.23 -4.20 9.78
C LEU A 24 13.37 -4.25 11.31
N LEU A 25 12.47 -3.62 12.07
CA LEU A 25 12.57 -3.54 13.54
C LEU A 25 12.50 -4.92 14.25
N PRO A 26 11.60 -5.87 13.87
CA PRO A 26 11.54 -7.20 14.48
C PRO A 26 12.70 -8.11 14.08
N ALA A 27 13.39 -7.86 12.96
CA ALA A 27 14.54 -8.64 12.51
C ALA A 27 15.74 -8.53 13.48
N ILE A 28 15.77 -7.50 14.32
CA ILE A 28 16.82 -7.25 15.32
C ILE A 28 16.47 -7.93 16.67
N SER A 29 15.18 -8.13 16.97
CA SER A 29 14.69 -8.58 18.28
C SER A 29 14.14 -10.02 18.32
N TYR A 30 13.81 -10.63 17.18
CA TYR A 30 13.20 -11.96 17.12
C TYR A 30 13.88 -12.86 16.08
N ARG A 31 14.35 -14.06 16.48
CA ARG A 31 15.10 -14.99 15.62
C ARG A 31 14.29 -15.57 14.45
N ARG A 32 12.96 -15.42 14.48
CA ARG A 32 12.01 -15.62 13.37
C ARG A 32 10.85 -14.64 13.53
N PRO A 33 10.90 -13.45 12.92
CA PRO A 33 9.82 -12.49 13.12
C PRO A 33 8.53 -13.03 12.48
N PRO A 34 7.36 -12.86 13.11
CA PRO A 34 6.09 -13.31 12.54
C PRO A 34 5.76 -12.63 11.20
N ALA A 35 6.42 -11.51 10.88
CA ALA A 35 6.43 -10.89 9.54
C ALA A 35 7.07 -11.78 8.45
N LEU A 36 8.01 -12.65 8.83
CA LEU A 36 8.67 -13.62 7.95
C LEU A 36 7.81 -14.88 7.74
N LEU A 37 6.92 -15.19 8.70
CA LEU A 37 5.89 -16.23 8.55
C LEU A 37 4.74 -15.74 7.65
N ALA A 38 4.38 -14.45 7.74
CA ALA A 38 3.41 -13.82 6.85
C ALA A 38 3.91 -13.65 5.40
N THR A 39 5.17 -13.94 5.09
CA THR A 39 5.74 -13.91 3.73
C THR A 39 5.91 -15.30 3.12
N GLN A 40 5.63 -16.37 3.87
CA GLN A 40 5.55 -17.74 3.33
C GLN A 40 4.29 -17.91 2.47
N LEU A 41 4.32 -18.78 1.45
CA LEU A 41 3.21 -19.03 0.52
C LEU A 41 2.05 -19.85 1.14
N ASP A 42 1.66 -19.50 2.37
CA ASP A 42 0.44 -19.97 3.05
C ASP A 42 -0.67 -18.91 2.95
N VAL A 43 -1.87 -19.20 3.49
CA VAL A 43 -3.04 -18.29 3.48
C VAL A 43 -2.68 -16.87 3.95
N TYR A 44 -1.82 -16.74 4.96
CA TYR A 44 -1.34 -15.46 5.48
C TYR A 44 -0.42 -14.71 4.50
N GLY A 45 0.36 -15.43 3.71
CA GLY A 45 1.15 -14.90 2.60
C GLY A 45 0.32 -14.29 1.49
N TYR A 46 -0.75 -14.97 1.08
CA TYR A 46 -1.66 -14.43 0.06
C TYR A 46 -2.33 -13.14 0.55
N ILE A 47 -2.71 -13.06 1.82
CA ILE A 47 -3.26 -11.85 2.44
C ILE A 47 -2.21 -10.72 2.49
N PHE A 48 -0.97 -11.03 2.85
CA PHE A 48 0.12 -10.06 2.85
C PHE A 48 0.44 -9.52 1.45
N TRP A 49 0.55 -10.40 0.45
CA TRP A 49 0.78 -9.96 -0.93
C TRP A 49 -0.42 -9.19 -1.49
N GLY A 50 -1.64 -9.52 -1.07
CA GLY A 50 -2.84 -8.71 -1.32
C GLY A 50 -2.71 -7.31 -0.74
N ARG A 51 -2.27 -7.17 0.52
CA ARG A 51 -1.97 -5.87 1.15
C ARG A 51 -0.95 -5.07 0.33
N VAL A 52 0.16 -5.70 -0.07
CA VAL A 52 1.23 -5.02 -0.82
C VAL A 52 0.73 -4.59 -2.21
N ALA A 53 0.06 -5.48 -2.94
CA ALA A 53 -0.44 -5.19 -4.27
C ALA A 53 -1.50 -4.07 -4.25
N PHE A 54 -2.57 -4.27 -3.49
CA PHE A 54 -3.74 -3.37 -3.51
C PHE A 54 -3.54 -2.12 -2.65
N GLY A 55 -2.77 -2.19 -1.56
CA GLY A 55 -2.55 -1.06 -0.66
C GLY A 55 -1.39 -0.15 -1.05
N LEU A 56 -0.41 -0.65 -1.82
CA LEU A 56 0.82 0.10 -2.14
C LEU A 56 1.10 0.15 -3.64
N VAL A 57 1.31 -1.00 -4.29
CA VAL A 57 1.82 -1.05 -5.68
C VAL A 57 0.83 -0.46 -6.68
N VAL A 58 -0.40 -0.96 -6.71
CA VAL A 58 -1.41 -0.51 -7.68
C VAL A 58 -1.80 0.96 -7.43
N PRO A 59 -2.03 1.43 -6.19
CA PRO A 59 -2.29 2.84 -5.93
C PRO A 59 -1.13 3.77 -6.33
N LEU A 60 0.11 3.33 -6.20
CA LEU A 60 1.29 4.12 -6.64
C LEU A 60 1.32 4.27 -8.16
N ILE A 61 1.10 3.18 -8.89
CA ILE A 61 0.99 3.21 -10.37
C ILE A 61 -0.16 4.13 -10.78
N PHE A 62 -1.33 4.01 -10.16
CA PHE A 62 -2.49 4.83 -10.49
C PHE A 62 -2.27 6.30 -10.12
N GLY A 63 -1.59 6.60 -9.02
CA GLY A 63 -1.16 7.94 -8.67
C GLY A 63 -0.28 8.58 -9.74
N PHE A 64 0.66 7.81 -10.31
CA PHE A 64 1.48 8.26 -11.43
C PHE A 64 0.66 8.51 -12.70
N MET A 65 -0.32 7.65 -12.98
CA MET A 65 -1.25 7.85 -14.11
C MET A 65 -2.12 9.09 -13.92
N VAL A 66 -2.64 9.32 -12.71
CA VAL A 66 -3.39 10.55 -12.35
C VAL A 66 -2.52 11.78 -12.54
N TRP A 67 -1.26 11.73 -12.11
CA TRP A 67 -0.32 12.85 -12.28
C TRP A 67 -0.09 13.15 -13.76
N SER A 68 0.09 12.11 -14.57
CA SER A 68 0.27 12.22 -16.02
C SER A 68 -0.99 12.79 -16.70
N ALA A 69 -2.18 12.30 -16.34
CA ALA A 69 -3.46 12.80 -16.85
C ALA A 69 -3.73 14.26 -16.43
N ALA A 70 -3.37 14.61 -15.20
CA ALA A 70 -3.47 15.98 -14.69
C ALA A 70 -2.54 16.95 -15.42
N LYS A 71 -1.35 16.49 -15.86
CA LYS A 71 -0.38 17.31 -16.62
C LYS A 71 -0.91 17.73 -17.98
N ILE A 72 -1.69 16.86 -18.64
CA ILE A 72 -2.34 17.13 -19.93
C ILE A 72 -3.75 17.74 -19.80
N ARG A 73 -4.15 18.17 -18.58
CA ARG A 73 -5.47 18.75 -18.26
C ARG A 73 -6.67 17.84 -18.58
N SER A 74 -6.46 16.53 -18.67
CA SER A 74 -7.55 15.53 -18.82
C SER A 74 -8.14 15.20 -17.45
N THR A 75 -8.94 16.11 -16.91
CA THR A 75 -9.48 16.03 -15.54
C THR A 75 -10.53 14.94 -15.38
N GLN A 76 -11.33 14.65 -16.41
CA GLN A 76 -12.39 13.64 -16.37
C GLN A 76 -11.84 12.21 -16.29
N SER A 77 -10.74 11.92 -16.99
CA SER A 77 -10.05 10.62 -16.87
C SER A 77 -9.30 10.51 -15.54
N ALA A 78 -8.70 11.62 -15.08
CA ALA A 78 -7.97 11.66 -13.81
C ALA A 78 -8.86 11.38 -12.59
N THR A 79 -10.10 11.86 -12.56
CA THR A 79 -11.03 11.60 -11.44
C THR A 79 -11.47 10.15 -11.37
N GLY A 80 -11.72 9.50 -12.51
CA GLY A 80 -12.05 8.06 -12.57
C GLY A 80 -10.94 7.20 -11.98
N ILE A 81 -9.68 7.48 -12.35
CA ILE A 81 -8.52 6.77 -11.79
C ILE A 81 -8.37 7.08 -10.29
N LEU A 82 -8.66 8.30 -9.86
CA LEU A 82 -8.61 8.68 -8.44
C LEU A 82 -9.62 7.88 -7.59
N TYR A 83 -10.85 7.68 -8.08
CA TYR A 83 -11.86 6.87 -7.38
C TYR A 83 -11.43 5.41 -7.24
N ALA A 84 -10.95 4.80 -8.32
CA ALA A 84 -10.41 3.45 -8.27
C ALA A 84 -9.25 3.34 -7.28
N THR A 85 -8.37 4.34 -7.25
CA THR A 85 -7.24 4.41 -6.31
C THR A 85 -7.70 4.41 -4.86
N ILE A 86 -8.73 5.18 -4.50
CA ILE A 86 -9.27 5.20 -3.13
C ILE A 86 -9.80 3.82 -2.73
N VAL A 87 -10.57 3.17 -3.60
CA VAL A 87 -11.11 1.82 -3.35
C VAL A 87 -9.98 0.81 -3.10
N LEU A 88 -8.93 0.85 -3.93
CA LEU A 88 -7.76 -0.02 -3.78
C LEU A 88 -7.03 0.22 -2.45
N VAL A 89 -6.82 1.48 -2.06
CA VAL A 89 -6.21 1.83 -0.78
C VAL A 89 -7.05 1.30 0.40
N LEU A 90 -8.37 1.43 0.35
CA LEU A 90 -9.26 0.90 1.38
C LEU A 90 -9.21 -0.64 1.44
N LEU A 91 -9.16 -1.29 0.29
CA LEU A 91 -9.06 -2.75 0.20
C LEU A 91 -7.72 -3.25 0.75
N GLY A 92 -6.62 -2.55 0.44
CA GLY A 92 -5.33 -2.75 1.07
C GLY A 92 -5.37 -2.54 2.58
N GLU A 93 -6.12 -1.56 3.08
CA GLU A 93 -6.28 -1.33 4.53
C GLU A 93 -7.04 -2.46 5.22
N THR A 94 -8.05 -3.02 4.56
CA THR A 94 -8.77 -4.19 5.06
C THR A 94 -7.82 -5.38 5.24
N PHE A 95 -6.94 -5.64 4.26
CA PHE A 95 -5.92 -6.68 4.42
C PHE A 95 -4.97 -6.41 5.58
N ALA A 96 -4.56 -5.14 5.79
CA ALA A 96 -3.72 -4.75 6.92
C ALA A 96 -4.37 -5.08 8.27
N ARG A 97 -5.66 -4.75 8.42
CA ARG A 97 -6.42 -5.03 9.64
C ARG A 97 -6.59 -6.52 9.87
N VAL A 98 -6.88 -7.30 8.83
CA VAL A 98 -6.97 -8.76 8.93
C VAL A 98 -5.62 -9.34 9.36
N LEU A 99 -4.53 -8.89 8.74
CA LEU A 99 -3.19 -9.37 9.08
C LEU A 99 -2.80 -8.99 10.52
N PHE A 100 -3.17 -7.80 10.98
CA PHE A 100 -3.01 -7.37 12.37
C PHE A 100 -3.79 -8.24 13.36
N LEU A 101 -5.06 -8.56 13.08
CA LEU A 101 -5.88 -9.39 13.98
C LEU A 101 -5.34 -10.82 14.10
N ILE A 102 -4.73 -11.35 13.04
CA ILE A 102 -4.22 -12.72 13.02
C ILE A 102 -2.80 -12.80 13.60
N THR A 103 -1.93 -11.83 13.25
CA THR A 103 -0.49 -11.90 13.58
C THR A 103 -0.08 -11.02 14.75
N GLY A 104 -0.93 -10.06 15.15
CA GLY A 104 -0.60 -9.01 16.12
C GLY A 104 0.33 -7.92 15.57
N ILE A 105 0.74 -8.00 14.29
CA ILE A 105 1.70 -7.06 13.69
C ILE A 105 0.94 -6.00 12.88
N PRO A 106 1.19 -4.70 13.10
CA PRO A 106 0.56 -3.64 12.32
C PRO A 106 1.28 -3.47 10.98
N VAL A 107 0.84 -4.19 9.94
CA VAL A 107 1.41 -4.20 8.58
C VAL A 107 0.39 -3.72 7.53
#